data_AF-A0A2R6M6G2-F1
#
_entry.id   AF-A0A2R6M6G2-F1
#
_cell.length_a   1.000
_cell.length_b   1.000
_cell.length_c   1.000
_cell.angle_alpha   90.00
_cell.angle_beta   90.00
_cell.angle_gamma   90.00
#
_symmetry.space_group_name_H-M   'P 1'
#
loop_
_entity.id
_entity.type
_entity.pdbx_description
1 polymer ?
#
loop_
_entity_poly.entity_id
_entity_poly.type
_entity_poly.pdbx_seq_one_letter_code
_entity_poly.pdbx_strand_id
1 'polypeptide(L)'
;MVERNSTRRRFLQAAVGASMIAVAGCTGDDDGGSSGENGMDNESGMDDENGMENGEENGMENGEENGMENGGDGMMEPTDPEEAPVVEVDRFSEDAGTLFVRANNDALPGADEPIDFDQAPFITTGLDADGNTVQYYNFDVMPTVPAPIYALFYENGDPVEGQLNIIDVVPGDDGYNDFWHVQKVTVPDDYTANTITSAAALLEHDYDIEPTGMIKNCPVVPEGSTASKQHSADDGPQDAVEGWYEGQVVSYLVFEEDSFEAQSGQMPTSPIHVTFNVNPGEDGGGPPSGFMTEEGSDQTHNVVATVPGDPSYSPLWDVKIYNNAEFDSVSDLDSALDAEQLADGPTVNCPVVSEQ
;
A
#
# COMPACT_ATOMS: atom_id res chain seq x y z
N MET A 1 39.54 -25.08 2.63
CA MET A 1 38.86 -25.01 3.94
C MET A 1 39.35 -23.78 4.67
N VAL A 2 38.74 -22.64 4.36
CA VAL A 2 38.80 -21.38 5.12
C VAL A 2 37.49 -20.66 4.76
N GLU A 3 36.56 -20.64 5.72
CA GLU A 3 35.33 -19.85 5.66
C GLU A 3 35.66 -18.35 5.60
N ARG A 4 34.88 -17.59 4.83
CA ARG A 4 34.84 -16.13 4.97
C ARG A 4 33.38 -15.72 5.15
N ASN A 5 33.06 -15.32 6.37
CA ASN A 5 31.93 -14.47 6.71
C ASN A 5 31.93 -13.23 5.81
N SER A 6 30.82 -12.97 5.13
CA SER A 6 30.54 -11.67 4.49
C SER A 6 29.26 -11.11 5.06
N THR A 7 29.38 -10.46 6.22
CA THR A 7 28.35 -9.53 6.73
C THR A 7 29.02 -8.15 6.85
N ARG A 8 28.31 -7.13 6.36
CA ARG A 8 28.53 -5.68 6.54
C ARG A 8 29.71 -5.02 5.77
N ARG A 9 29.35 -4.16 4.80
CA ARG A 9 29.67 -2.71 4.70
C ARG A 9 29.80 -2.21 3.26
N ARG A 10 29.23 -1.02 3.00
CA ARG A 10 29.60 0.10 2.06
C ARG A 10 28.48 0.43 1.05
N PHE A 11 28.08 1.67 0.76
CA PHE A 11 28.53 3.03 1.14
C PHE A 11 27.45 4.07 0.76
N LEU A 12 27.24 5.09 1.61
CA LEU A 12 26.57 6.37 1.32
C LEU A 12 27.59 7.44 0.89
N GLN A 13 27.28 8.26 -0.14
CA GLN A 13 27.86 9.60 -0.35
C GLN A 13 26.95 10.53 -1.20
N ALA A 14 26.18 11.35 -0.49
CA ALA A 14 25.70 12.73 -0.70
C ALA A 14 25.60 13.37 -2.12
N ALA A 15 24.42 13.96 -2.41
CA ALA A 15 24.26 15.35 -2.87
C ALA A 15 22.83 15.91 -2.65
N VAL A 16 22.73 16.98 -1.84
CA VAL A 16 21.81 18.14 -1.87
C VAL A 16 20.36 17.95 -2.37
N GLY A 17 19.40 18.02 -1.44
CA GLY A 17 18.08 18.60 -1.73
C GLY A 17 16.87 17.68 -1.77
N ALA A 18 16.93 16.49 -1.18
CA ALA A 18 15.77 15.73 -0.69
C ALA A 18 16.30 14.86 0.45
N SER A 19 15.68 14.93 1.62
CA SER A 19 16.00 13.98 2.70
C SER A 19 15.62 12.60 2.20
N MET A 20 16.58 11.73 1.93
CA MET A 20 16.32 10.31 1.65
C MET A 20 15.67 9.73 2.90
N ILE A 21 14.34 9.64 2.91
CA ILE A 21 13.59 8.96 3.95
C ILE A 21 13.74 7.48 3.65
N ALA A 22 14.79 6.89 4.22
CA ALA A 22 14.95 5.45 4.25
C ALA A 22 13.90 4.89 5.22
N VAL A 23 12.73 4.57 4.68
CA VAL A 23 11.78 3.66 5.34
C VAL A 23 12.47 2.28 5.34
N ALA A 24 12.37 1.49 6.41
CA ALA A 24 12.96 0.15 6.42
C ALA A 24 12.48 -0.64 5.18
N GLY A 25 13.40 -1.04 4.30
CA GLY A 25 13.08 -1.64 2.99
C GLY A 25 12.83 -0.67 1.83
N CYS A 26 13.20 0.61 1.93
CA CYS A 26 13.06 1.61 0.86
C CYS A 26 14.35 2.42 0.69
N THR A 27 15.34 1.87 -0.02
CA THR A 27 16.46 2.67 -0.54
C THR A 27 16.51 2.54 -2.06
N GLY A 28 15.72 3.37 -2.75
CA GLY A 28 15.83 3.59 -4.19
C GLY A 28 16.65 4.83 -4.50
N ASP A 29 17.61 4.71 -5.43
CA ASP A 29 18.41 5.81 -5.99
C ASP A 29 17.59 6.59 -7.03
N ASP A 30 17.35 7.89 -6.82
CA ASP A 30 16.74 8.77 -7.83
C ASP A 30 17.71 9.86 -8.30
N ASP A 31 17.98 9.86 -9.61
CA ASP A 31 18.84 10.78 -10.33
C ASP A 31 18.02 11.40 -11.49
N GLY A 32 17.66 12.68 -11.42
CA GLY A 32 17.16 13.43 -12.60
C GLY A 32 16.07 14.48 -12.35
N GLY A 33 16.46 15.72 -12.05
CA GLY A 33 15.52 16.84 -11.88
C GLY A 33 15.07 17.54 -13.18
N SER A 34 14.01 18.35 -13.07
CA SER A 34 13.93 19.66 -13.72
C SER A 34 12.84 20.55 -13.10
N SER A 35 13.22 21.82 -12.94
CA SER A 35 12.55 22.96 -12.30
C SER A 35 11.28 23.48 -12.97
N GLY A 36 10.37 24.04 -12.16
CA GLY A 36 9.34 24.99 -12.59
C GLY A 36 8.78 25.82 -11.42
N GLU A 37 9.34 27.03 -11.22
CA GLU A 37 8.82 28.06 -10.31
C GLU A 37 7.46 28.63 -10.81
N ASN A 38 6.56 28.95 -9.87
CA ASN A 38 5.64 30.12 -9.81
C ASN A 38 4.80 29.90 -8.53
N GLY A 39 4.76 30.73 -7.47
CA GLY A 39 4.85 32.19 -7.40
C GLY A 39 3.45 32.79 -7.47
N MET A 40 2.77 32.99 -6.32
CA MET A 40 1.77 34.06 -6.11
C MET A 40 1.32 34.16 -4.65
N ASP A 41 1.64 35.30 -4.03
CA ASP A 41 1.07 35.82 -2.80
C ASP A 41 -0.43 36.15 -2.96
N ASN A 42 -1.22 35.97 -1.89
CA ASN A 42 -2.12 37.04 -1.46
C ASN A 42 -2.56 36.89 0.01
N GLU A 43 -2.34 37.95 0.77
CA GLU A 43 -2.87 38.18 2.12
C GLU A 43 -4.36 38.60 2.08
N SER A 44 -4.97 38.50 3.26
CA SER A 44 -5.89 39.46 3.91
C SER A 44 -7.32 38.97 4.21
N GLY A 45 -7.71 39.10 5.48
CA GLY A 45 -9.10 39.10 5.92
C GLY A 45 -9.32 38.56 7.33
N MET A 46 -8.93 39.31 8.37
CA MET A 46 -9.48 39.18 9.72
C MET A 46 -10.91 39.75 9.75
N ASP A 47 -11.82 39.13 10.52
CA ASP A 47 -12.65 39.82 11.53
C ASP A 47 -13.40 38.80 12.40
N ASP A 48 -13.34 39.06 13.70
CA ASP A 48 -13.96 38.36 14.83
C ASP A 48 -15.50 38.54 14.88
N GLU A 49 -16.22 37.61 15.53
CA GLU A 49 -16.95 37.86 16.79
C GLU A 49 -17.95 36.73 17.17
N ASN A 50 -17.68 36.13 18.33
CA ASN A 50 -18.58 35.81 19.47
C ASN A 50 -19.98 35.19 19.27
N GLY A 51 -20.17 34.04 19.92
CA GLY A 51 -21.49 33.53 20.33
C GLY A 51 -21.40 32.39 21.35
N MET A 52 -21.22 32.73 22.64
CA MET A 52 -21.40 31.82 23.77
C MET A 52 -22.90 31.60 24.05
N GLU A 53 -23.33 30.36 24.29
CA GLU A 53 -24.39 30.09 25.28
C GLU A 53 -24.27 28.68 25.86
N ASN A 54 -24.28 28.64 27.20
CA ASN A 54 -24.19 27.46 28.06
C ASN A 54 -25.54 26.75 28.20
N GLY A 55 -25.50 25.43 28.42
CA GLY A 55 -26.62 24.61 28.87
C GLY A 55 -26.17 23.37 29.65
N GLU A 56 -25.90 23.55 30.94
CA GLU A 56 -25.91 22.54 32.02
C GLU A 56 -27.33 21.91 32.11
N GLU A 57 -27.64 20.68 32.58
CA GLU A 57 -26.99 19.74 33.50
C GLU A 57 -27.84 18.42 33.58
N ASN A 58 -27.25 17.39 34.22
CA ASN A 58 -27.83 16.14 34.79
C ASN A 58 -27.81 14.89 33.86
N GLY A 59 -27.11 13.78 34.14
CA GLY A 59 -26.52 13.26 35.37
C GLY A 59 -27.09 11.86 35.67
N MET A 60 -26.26 10.81 35.64
CA MET A 60 -26.41 9.58 36.45
C MET A 60 -25.15 8.71 36.35
N GLU A 61 -24.51 8.56 37.52
CA GLU A 61 -23.34 7.71 37.82
C GLU A 61 -23.69 6.22 37.88
N ASN A 62 -22.70 5.37 37.55
CA ASN A 62 -22.16 4.25 38.36
C ASN A 62 -21.23 3.43 37.44
N GLY A 63 -19.90 3.51 37.62
CA GLY A 63 -19.10 2.54 38.39
C GLY A 63 -18.50 1.53 37.38
N GLU A 64 -17.18 1.46 37.16
CA GLU A 64 -16.19 0.93 38.09
C GLU A 64 -14.84 1.63 37.91
N GLU A 65 -14.29 2.11 39.03
CA GLU A 65 -12.93 2.63 39.16
C GLU A 65 -11.92 1.49 39.13
N ASN A 66 -11.02 1.48 38.16
CA ASN A 66 -9.70 0.84 38.29
C ASN A 66 -8.62 1.89 38.08
N GLY A 67 -8.24 2.50 39.21
CA GLY A 67 -6.92 3.05 39.53
C GLY A 67 -6.09 3.67 38.41
N MET A 68 -6.30 4.97 38.16
CA MET A 68 -5.22 5.83 37.71
C MET A 68 -4.24 6.03 38.88
N GLU A 69 -3.08 5.37 38.82
CA GLU A 69 -1.90 5.84 39.55
C GLU A 69 -1.26 6.97 38.74
N ASN A 70 -1.27 8.16 39.34
CA ASN A 70 -0.68 9.37 38.80
C ASN A 70 0.69 9.56 39.47
N GLY A 71 1.77 9.64 38.68
CA GLY A 71 3.07 10.12 39.15
C GLY A 71 4.25 9.15 38.96
N GLY A 72 4.75 9.08 37.72
CA GLY A 72 6.10 8.63 37.42
C GLY A 72 6.38 8.91 35.95
N ASP A 73 7.50 9.57 35.65
CA ASP A 73 8.17 9.54 34.34
C ASP A 73 8.62 8.10 34.04
N GLY A 74 7.65 7.17 33.97
CA GLY A 74 7.88 5.81 33.55
C GLY A 74 8.09 5.87 32.06
N MET A 75 9.35 5.98 31.65
CA MET A 75 9.72 5.72 30.27
C MET A 75 9.07 4.41 29.87
N MET A 76 8.18 4.44 28.89
CA MET A 76 7.61 3.22 28.31
C MET A 76 8.80 2.39 27.83
N GLU A 77 8.96 1.21 28.43
CA GLU A 77 10.06 0.31 28.08
C GLU A 77 9.89 -0.08 26.60
N PRO A 78 10.96 -0.04 25.80
CA PRO A 78 10.93 -0.50 24.43
C PRO A 78 10.34 -1.91 24.31
N THR A 79 9.45 -2.11 23.34
CA THR A 79 8.91 -3.44 23.03
C THR A 79 9.85 -4.14 22.06
N ASP A 80 10.21 -5.39 22.35
CA ASP A 80 10.96 -6.23 21.42
C ASP A 80 10.00 -6.82 20.37
N PRO A 81 10.16 -6.51 19.06
CA PRO A 81 9.33 -7.09 18.01
C PRO A 81 9.30 -8.62 18.03
N GLU A 82 10.43 -9.28 18.37
CA GLU A 82 10.51 -10.75 18.35
C GLU A 82 9.69 -11.41 19.47
N GLU A 83 9.34 -10.67 20.52
CA GLU A 83 8.54 -11.16 21.66
C GLU A 83 7.09 -10.66 21.65
N ALA A 84 6.76 -9.74 20.72
CA ALA A 84 5.44 -9.15 20.64
C ALA A 84 4.40 -10.09 19.99
N PRO A 85 3.11 -9.95 20.34
CA PRO A 85 2.05 -10.64 19.63
C PRO A 85 2.01 -10.19 18.16
N VAL A 86 1.65 -11.11 17.26
CA VAL A 86 1.41 -10.81 15.83
C VAL A 86 -0.08 -10.51 15.65
N VAL A 87 -0.43 -9.56 14.78
CA VAL A 87 -1.82 -9.24 14.43
C VAL A 87 -2.41 -10.36 13.55
N GLU A 88 -3.68 -10.70 13.79
CA GLU A 88 -4.42 -11.60 12.90
C GLU A 88 -4.85 -10.83 11.63
N VAL A 89 -4.52 -11.35 10.44
CA VAL A 89 -4.83 -10.76 9.14
C VAL A 89 -5.72 -11.71 8.34
N ASP A 90 -6.84 -11.19 7.85
CA ASP A 90 -7.74 -11.93 6.94
C ASP A 90 -8.13 -11.09 5.72
N ARG A 91 -7.29 -11.14 4.68
CA ARG A 91 -7.52 -10.42 3.41
C ARG A 91 -8.76 -10.87 2.64
N PHE A 92 -9.33 -12.04 2.97
CA PHE A 92 -10.42 -12.65 2.21
C PHE A 92 -11.72 -12.78 3.03
N SER A 93 -11.79 -12.11 4.17
CA SER A 93 -13.03 -11.94 4.94
C SER A 93 -14.07 -11.15 4.14
N GLU A 94 -15.34 -11.17 4.57
CA GLU A 94 -16.39 -10.34 3.97
C GLU A 94 -16.18 -8.83 4.22
N ASP A 95 -15.40 -8.48 5.25
CA ASP A 95 -15.09 -7.10 5.61
C ASP A 95 -13.87 -6.57 4.84
N ALA A 96 -12.91 -7.44 4.48
CA ALA A 96 -11.70 -7.06 3.74
C ALA A 96 -11.79 -7.24 2.22
N GLY A 97 -12.35 -8.36 1.77
CA GLY A 97 -12.35 -8.75 0.35
C GLY A 97 -13.47 -8.08 -0.45
N THR A 98 -13.21 -7.81 -1.74
CA THR A 98 -14.24 -7.34 -2.69
C THR A 98 -14.40 -8.32 -3.86
N LEU A 99 -13.31 -8.61 -4.57
CA LEU A 99 -13.26 -9.62 -5.63
C LEU A 99 -12.88 -10.98 -5.04
N PHE A 100 -11.97 -11.00 -4.05
CA PHE A 100 -11.53 -12.20 -3.37
C PHE A 100 -12.21 -12.34 -2.01
N VAL A 101 -13.48 -12.77 -2.03
CA VAL A 101 -14.24 -13.04 -0.80
C VAL A 101 -14.34 -14.55 -0.58
N ARG A 102 -13.80 -15.04 0.54
CA ARG A 102 -13.75 -16.47 0.86
C ARG A 102 -15.14 -17.11 0.93
N ALA A 103 -16.17 -16.36 1.34
CA ALA A 103 -17.56 -16.83 1.32
C ALA A 103 -18.07 -17.22 -0.09
N ASN A 104 -17.43 -16.69 -1.15
CA ASN A 104 -17.72 -17.02 -2.55
C ASN A 104 -16.70 -18.00 -3.16
N ASN A 105 -15.59 -18.26 -2.47
CA ASN A 105 -14.52 -19.14 -2.91
C ASN A 105 -13.78 -19.76 -1.71
N ASP A 106 -14.22 -20.96 -1.31
CA ASP A 106 -13.63 -21.71 -0.19
C ASP A 106 -12.18 -22.18 -0.43
N ALA A 107 -11.61 -21.95 -1.62
CA ALA A 107 -10.21 -22.23 -1.92
C ALA A 107 -9.26 -21.08 -1.54
N LEU A 108 -9.78 -19.90 -1.21
CA LEU A 108 -8.98 -18.80 -0.69
C LEU A 108 -8.45 -19.14 0.72
N PRO A 109 -7.20 -18.74 1.05
CA PRO A 109 -6.64 -18.91 2.39
C PRO A 109 -7.56 -18.42 3.52
N GLY A 110 -7.50 -19.12 4.66
CA GLY A 110 -8.16 -18.69 5.89
C GLY A 110 -7.49 -17.46 6.54
N ALA A 111 -8.09 -16.97 7.62
CA ALA A 111 -7.46 -15.98 8.49
C ALA A 111 -6.09 -16.50 8.98
N ASP A 112 -5.07 -15.64 8.93
CA ASP A 112 -3.66 -15.94 9.26
C ASP A 112 -3.00 -17.06 8.45
N GLU A 113 -3.66 -17.61 7.43
CA GLU A 113 -3.02 -18.57 6.55
C GLU A 113 -2.11 -17.83 5.55
N PRO A 114 -0.81 -18.21 5.44
CA PRO A 114 0.11 -17.60 4.48
C PRO A 114 -0.42 -17.68 3.04
N ILE A 115 -0.24 -16.59 2.30
CA ILE A 115 -0.71 -16.45 0.91
C ILE A 115 0.48 -16.56 -0.04
N ASP A 116 0.40 -17.45 -1.03
CA ASP A 116 1.35 -17.49 -2.15
C ASP A 116 0.77 -16.73 -3.34
N PHE A 117 1.19 -15.46 -3.51
CA PHE A 117 0.72 -14.58 -4.58
C PHE A 117 1.25 -14.98 -5.96
N ASP A 118 2.25 -15.87 -6.05
CA ASP A 118 2.76 -16.38 -7.33
C ASP A 118 1.87 -17.43 -7.98
N GLN A 119 0.74 -17.76 -7.34
CA GLN A 119 -0.23 -18.73 -7.82
C GLN A 119 -1.57 -18.07 -8.16
N ALA A 120 -2.30 -18.69 -9.08
CA ALA A 120 -3.70 -18.33 -9.31
C ALA A 120 -4.51 -18.47 -7.99
N PRO A 121 -5.47 -17.57 -7.73
CA PRO A 121 -5.98 -16.54 -8.64
C PRO A 121 -5.26 -15.17 -8.53
N PHE A 122 -4.13 -15.08 -7.84
CA PHE A 122 -3.50 -13.81 -7.45
C PHE A 122 -2.52 -13.23 -8.47
N ILE A 123 -2.21 -13.97 -9.53
CA ILE A 123 -1.37 -13.51 -10.63
C ILE A 123 -2.07 -13.73 -11.96
N THR A 124 -2.02 -12.74 -12.85
CA THR A 124 -2.64 -12.79 -14.17
C THR A 124 -1.61 -12.53 -15.25
N THR A 125 -1.74 -13.21 -16.39
CA THR A 125 -0.95 -12.97 -17.60
C THR A 125 -1.79 -12.17 -18.60
N GLY A 126 -1.30 -11.01 -19.03
CA GLY A 126 -1.98 -10.10 -19.95
C GLY A 126 -1.03 -9.56 -21.00
N LEU A 127 -1.34 -8.38 -21.53
CA LEU A 127 -0.61 -7.68 -22.57
C LEU A 127 -0.26 -6.26 -22.12
N ASP A 128 0.90 -5.75 -22.51
CA ASP A 128 1.22 -4.32 -22.43
C ASP A 128 0.59 -3.52 -23.59
N ALA A 129 0.89 -2.23 -23.64
CA ALA A 129 0.33 -1.33 -24.66
C ALA A 129 0.74 -1.68 -26.09
N ASP A 130 1.88 -2.33 -26.29
CA ASP A 130 2.43 -2.76 -27.58
C ASP A 130 2.07 -4.22 -27.94
N GLY A 131 1.39 -4.93 -27.04
CA GLY A 131 0.97 -6.32 -27.20
C GLY A 131 1.99 -7.37 -26.76
N ASN A 132 3.03 -6.98 -26.01
CA ASN A 132 3.95 -7.94 -25.38
C ASN A 132 3.33 -8.53 -24.11
N THR A 133 3.75 -9.73 -23.74
CA THR A 133 3.20 -10.41 -22.56
C THR A 133 3.69 -9.76 -21.28
N VAL A 134 2.76 -9.49 -20.36
CA VAL A 134 3.05 -9.04 -19.00
C VAL A 134 2.45 -9.96 -17.95
N GLN A 135 3.02 -9.96 -16.75
CA GLN A 135 2.38 -10.54 -15.57
C GLN A 135 2.20 -9.47 -14.50
N TYR A 136 1.07 -9.51 -13.82
CA TYR A 136 0.76 -8.62 -12.70
C TYR A 136 0.04 -9.39 -11.60
N TYR A 137 0.29 -8.99 -10.34
CA TYR A 137 -0.47 -9.52 -9.21
C TYR A 137 -1.87 -8.91 -9.17
N ASN A 138 -2.75 -9.42 -8.31
CA ASN A 138 -4.04 -8.81 -7.98
C ASN A 138 -4.23 -8.86 -6.46
N PHE A 139 -4.15 -7.70 -5.82
CA PHE A 139 -4.33 -7.51 -4.38
C PHE A 139 -5.75 -7.09 -3.98
N ASP A 140 -6.70 -7.23 -4.92
CA ASP A 140 -8.11 -6.82 -4.81
C ASP A 140 -8.34 -5.31 -5.06
N VAL A 141 -9.58 -4.88 -4.87
CA VAL A 141 -10.05 -3.51 -5.01
C VAL A 141 -9.45 -2.62 -3.94
N MET A 142 -8.89 -1.49 -4.37
CA MET A 142 -8.34 -0.47 -3.47
C MET A 142 -8.84 0.92 -3.85
N PRO A 143 -9.22 1.77 -2.87
CA PRO A 143 -9.54 3.16 -3.13
C PRO A 143 -8.28 3.99 -3.45
N THR A 144 -8.45 5.18 -4.03
CA THR A 144 -7.32 6.06 -4.39
C THR A 144 -6.77 6.85 -3.21
N VAL A 145 -7.44 6.86 -2.05
CA VAL A 145 -7.00 7.59 -0.86
C VAL A 145 -6.12 6.68 -0.02
N PRO A 146 -4.79 6.93 0.06
CA PRO A 146 -3.88 6.09 0.83
C PRO A 146 -4.12 6.22 2.34
N ALA A 147 -3.72 5.19 3.09
CA ALA A 147 -3.68 5.20 4.55
C ALA A 147 -2.33 5.77 5.06
N PRO A 148 -2.24 6.33 6.28
CA PRO A 148 -0.97 6.83 6.80
C PRO A 148 -0.05 5.69 7.26
N ILE A 149 1.25 5.81 6.96
CA ILE A 149 2.31 5.03 7.61
C ILE A 149 3.32 5.98 8.26
N TYR A 150 3.64 5.75 9.52
CA TYR A 150 4.51 6.66 10.29
C TYR A 150 5.92 6.10 10.38
N ALA A 151 6.88 6.86 9.86
CA ALA A 151 8.32 6.57 9.92
C ALA A 151 9.01 7.59 10.83
N LEU A 152 9.79 7.13 11.81
CA LEU A 152 10.36 7.97 12.86
C LEU A 152 11.82 8.34 12.56
N PHE A 153 12.14 9.61 12.76
CA PHE A 153 13.44 10.23 12.54
C PHE A 153 13.83 11.08 13.74
N TYR A 154 15.12 11.13 14.07
CA TYR A 154 15.64 12.09 15.04
C TYR A 154 15.63 13.51 14.45
N GLU A 155 15.74 14.53 15.32
CA GLU A 155 15.80 15.95 14.91
C GLU A 155 16.92 16.26 13.89
N ASN A 156 18.00 15.47 13.91
CA ASN A 156 19.10 15.59 12.97
C ASN A 156 18.79 15.05 11.56
N GLY A 157 17.61 14.43 11.37
CA GLY A 157 17.14 13.84 10.13
C GLY A 157 17.55 12.38 9.90
N ASP A 158 18.28 11.75 10.82
CA ASP A 158 18.63 10.34 10.72
C ASP A 158 17.41 9.46 11.09
N PRO A 159 17.17 8.33 10.40
CA PRO A 159 16.13 7.40 10.79
C PRO A 159 16.41 6.81 12.18
N VAL A 160 15.35 6.53 12.94
CA VAL A 160 15.47 5.80 14.21
C VAL A 160 15.75 4.32 13.92
N GLU A 161 17.02 3.95 13.87
CA GLU A 161 17.47 2.58 13.61
C GLU A 161 16.77 1.55 14.52
N GLY A 162 16.17 0.51 13.93
CA GLY A 162 15.47 -0.57 14.63
C GLY A 162 14.02 -0.25 15.01
N GLN A 163 13.54 0.97 14.78
CA GLN A 163 12.11 1.28 14.90
C GLN A 163 11.35 0.67 13.72
N LEU A 164 10.33 -0.15 13.99
CA LEU A 164 9.38 -0.54 12.95
C LEU A 164 8.44 0.62 12.64
N ASN A 165 8.04 0.75 11.36
CA ASN A 165 7.03 1.73 10.97
C ASN A 165 5.70 1.42 11.66
N ILE A 166 4.89 2.45 11.89
CA ILE A 166 3.62 2.31 12.59
C ILE A 166 2.47 2.52 11.59
N ILE A 167 1.49 1.61 11.60
CA ILE A 167 0.21 1.73 10.89
C ILE A 167 -0.96 1.66 11.88
N ASP A 168 -2.15 2.11 11.46
CA ASP A 168 -3.36 2.15 12.29
C ASP A 168 -4.54 1.35 11.74
N VAL A 169 -4.35 0.69 10.59
CA VAL A 169 -5.39 -0.10 9.91
C VAL A 169 -4.79 -1.37 9.30
N VAL A 170 -5.53 -2.47 9.35
CA VAL A 170 -5.24 -3.73 8.67
C VAL A 170 -6.44 -4.17 7.81
N PRO A 171 -6.32 -5.17 6.91
CA PRO A 171 -7.42 -5.61 6.07
C PRO A 171 -8.68 -5.94 6.89
N GLY A 172 -9.80 -5.29 6.55
CA GLY A 172 -11.07 -5.39 7.26
C GLY A 172 -11.40 -4.17 8.12
N ASP A 173 -10.42 -3.32 8.42
CA ASP A 173 -10.64 -2.05 9.10
C ASP A 173 -11.14 -0.97 8.13
N ASP A 174 -12.00 -0.09 8.65
CA ASP A 174 -12.45 1.10 7.92
C ASP A 174 -11.26 1.99 7.56
N GLY A 175 -11.05 2.19 6.25
CA GLY A 175 -9.98 3.05 5.74
C GLY A 175 -8.67 2.32 5.44
N TYR A 176 -8.63 0.99 5.58
CA TYR A 176 -7.50 0.18 5.11
C TYR A 176 -7.18 0.43 3.63
N ASN A 177 -5.89 0.51 3.32
CA ASN A 177 -5.38 0.60 1.96
C ASN A 177 -4.01 -0.07 1.86
N ASP A 178 -3.71 -0.73 0.74
CA ASP A 178 -2.36 -1.22 0.44
C ASP A 178 -1.39 -0.06 0.12
N PHE A 179 -1.92 1.10 -0.28
CA PHE A 179 -1.14 2.31 -0.53
C PHE A 179 -0.99 3.13 0.74
N TRP A 180 0.26 3.39 1.11
CA TRP A 180 0.62 4.10 2.33
C TRP A 180 1.25 5.45 2.05
N HIS A 181 0.66 6.51 2.58
CA HIS A 181 1.21 7.86 2.55
C HIS A 181 2.18 8.03 3.71
N VAL A 182 3.47 8.16 3.39
CA VAL A 182 4.52 8.22 4.41
C VAL A 182 4.43 9.54 5.18
N GLN A 183 4.23 9.41 6.49
CA GLN A 183 4.29 10.50 7.46
C GLN A 183 5.64 10.46 8.16
N LYS A 184 6.38 11.56 8.09
CA LYS A 184 7.64 11.71 8.80
C LYS A 184 7.37 12.20 10.22
N VAL A 185 7.70 11.38 11.20
CA VAL A 185 7.64 11.76 12.62
C VAL A 185 9.03 12.18 13.09
N THR A 186 9.13 13.34 13.73
CA THR A 186 10.38 13.81 14.34
C THR A 186 10.35 13.60 15.85
N VAL A 187 11.29 12.81 16.37
CA VAL A 187 11.41 12.42 17.79
C VAL A 187 12.68 13.00 18.42
N PRO A 188 12.73 13.18 19.76
CA PRO A 188 13.92 13.70 20.43
C PRO A 188 15.12 12.75 20.37
N ASP A 189 16.33 13.29 20.53
CA ASP A 189 17.60 12.54 20.48
C ASP A 189 17.71 11.40 21.52
N ASP A 190 16.91 11.43 22.59
CA ASP A 190 16.86 10.39 23.63
C ASP A 190 15.74 9.37 23.42
N TYR A 191 14.98 9.48 22.33
CA TYR A 191 13.99 8.47 21.94
C TYR A 191 14.66 7.10 21.74
N THR A 192 14.00 6.05 22.21
CA THR A 192 14.45 4.67 22.01
C THR A 192 13.50 3.97 21.06
N ALA A 193 14.05 3.26 20.06
CA ALA A 193 13.27 2.50 19.09
C ALA A 193 12.27 1.56 19.77
N ASN A 194 11.08 1.45 19.19
CA ASN A 194 9.97 0.62 19.64
C ASN A 194 9.42 0.97 21.04
N THR A 195 9.68 2.18 21.54
CA THR A 195 8.95 2.73 22.69
C THR A 195 7.51 3.09 22.31
N ILE A 196 7.27 3.55 21.08
CA ILE A 196 5.93 3.76 20.52
C ILE A 196 5.67 2.70 19.45
N THR A 197 4.54 2.01 19.61
CA THR A 197 4.15 0.85 18.80
C THR A 197 2.68 0.93 18.33
N SER A 198 2.05 2.11 18.42
CA SER A 198 0.71 2.34 17.89
C SER A 198 0.52 3.79 17.49
N ALA A 199 -0.33 4.04 16.48
CA ALA A 199 -0.64 5.40 16.06
C ALA A 199 -1.37 6.19 17.16
N ALA A 200 -2.23 5.52 17.94
CA ALA A 200 -2.88 6.16 19.09
C ALA A 200 -1.85 6.70 20.10
N ALA A 201 -0.87 5.89 20.49
CA ALA A 201 0.20 6.34 21.38
C ALA A 201 1.03 7.45 20.72
N LEU A 202 1.35 7.31 19.43
CA LEU A 202 2.08 8.33 18.68
C LEU A 202 1.38 9.70 18.70
N LEU A 203 0.06 9.72 18.48
CA LEU A 203 -0.74 10.94 18.41
C LEU A 203 -1.03 11.56 19.80
N GLU A 204 -0.86 10.80 20.88
CA GLU A 204 -0.88 11.33 22.24
C GLU A 204 0.41 12.09 22.59
N HIS A 205 1.49 11.88 21.83
CA HIS A 205 2.72 12.66 21.94
C HIS A 205 2.65 13.93 21.09
N ASP A 206 3.23 15.03 21.59
CA ASP A 206 3.37 16.30 20.87
C ASP A 206 4.54 16.26 19.84
N TYR A 207 4.75 15.13 19.16
CA TYR A 207 5.77 15.02 18.11
C TYR A 207 5.35 15.73 16.84
N ASP A 208 6.34 16.25 16.10
CA ASP A 208 6.09 16.84 14.81
C ASP A 208 5.87 15.75 13.77
N ILE A 209 4.75 15.81 13.05
CA ILE A 209 4.34 14.84 12.04
C ILE A 209 4.10 15.58 10.73
N GLU A 210 4.95 15.34 9.75
CA GLU A 210 4.92 15.99 8.45
C GLU A 210 4.54 14.98 7.35
N PRO A 211 3.47 15.20 6.58
CA PRO A 211 3.19 14.40 5.40
C PRO A 211 4.28 14.62 4.36
N THR A 212 4.77 13.52 3.79
CA THR A 212 5.76 13.57 2.72
C THR A 212 5.08 13.57 1.34
N GLY A 213 5.83 13.64 0.25
CA GLY A 213 5.28 13.40 -1.09
C GLY A 213 5.05 11.91 -1.41
N MET A 214 5.63 11.02 -0.60
CA MET A 214 5.81 9.61 -0.98
C MET A 214 4.60 8.74 -0.62
N ILE A 215 4.15 7.98 -1.60
CA ILE A 215 3.25 6.85 -1.43
C ILE A 215 4.01 5.55 -1.74
N LYS A 216 3.79 4.52 -0.93
CA LYS A 216 4.34 3.18 -1.13
C LYS A 216 3.23 2.14 -1.25
N ASN A 217 3.40 1.17 -2.14
CA ASN A 217 2.51 0.02 -2.25
C ASN A 217 3.02 -1.09 -1.34
N CYS A 218 2.40 -1.24 -0.17
CA CYS A 218 2.78 -2.23 0.82
C CYS A 218 1.58 -3.03 1.35
N PRO A 219 1.04 -4.00 0.58
CA PRO A 219 -0.08 -4.80 1.03
C PRO A 219 0.22 -5.53 2.35
N VAL A 220 -0.66 -5.38 3.34
CA VAL A 220 -0.59 -6.11 4.62
C VAL A 220 -1.04 -7.54 4.38
N VAL A 221 -0.26 -8.50 4.86
CA VAL A 221 -0.44 -9.92 4.60
C VAL A 221 -0.21 -10.74 5.87
N PRO A 222 -0.78 -11.96 5.96
CA PRO A 222 -0.40 -12.90 6.99
C PRO A 222 1.09 -13.19 6.99
N GLU A 223 1.66 -13.44 8.18
CA GLU A 223 3.06 -13.82 8.33
C GLU A 223 3.40 -15.02 7.42
N GLY A 224 4.54 -14.95 6.74
CA GLY A 224 5.00 -16.02 5.84
C GLY A 224 4.38 -16.03 4.44
N SER A 225 3.50 -15.07 4.12
CA SER A 225 3.03 -14.86 2.75
C SER A 225 4.17 -14.47 1.81
N THR A 226 4.06 -14.82 0.53
CA THR A 226 5.12 -14.63 -0.47
C THR A 226 4.61 -14.01 -1.77
N ALA A 227 5.39 -13.11 -2.34
CA ALA A 227 5.25 -12.58 -3.70
C ALA A 227 6.66 -12.44 -4.30
N SER A 228 7.14 -13.45 -5.03
CA SER A 228 8.56 -13.53 -5.40
C SER A 228 8.92 -12.80 -6.70
N LYS A 229 7.93 -12.33 -7.46
CA LYS A 229 8.13 -11.61 -8.72
C LYS A 229 8.11 -10.11 -8.47
N GLN A 230 9.03 -9.42 -9.12
CA GLN A 230 9.14 -7.97 -9.12
C GLN A 230 9.61 -7.53 -10.49
N HIS A 231 9.19 -6.34 -10.91
CA HIS A 231 9.61 -5.77 -12.18
C HIS A 231 11.13 -5.53 -12.25
N SER A 232 11.72 -4.96 -11.19
CA SER A 232 13.17 -4.80 -11.06
C SER A 232 13.82 -6.12 -10.64
N ALA A 233 14.53 -6.76 -11.57
CA ALA A 233 15.25 -8.02 -11.31
C ALA A 233 16.45 -7.87 -10.35
N ASP A 234 16.81 -6.64 -9.98
CA ASP A 234 18.00 -6.33 -9.17
C ASP A 234 17.76 -6.47 -7.66
N ASP A 235 16.50 -6.48 -7.20
CA ASP A 235 16.16 -6.48 -5.76
C ASP A 235 15.81 -7.87 -5.20
N GLY A 236 15.60 -8.86 -6.07
CA GLY A 236 15.26 -10.24 -5.69
C GLY A 236 13.90 -10.34 -4.97
N PRO A 237 13.46 -11.56 -4.59
CA PRO A 237 12.27 -11.69 -3.76
C PRO A 237 12.52 -11.01 -2.42
N GLN A 238 11.78 -9.93 -2.14
CA GLN A 238 11.79 -9.29 -0.83
C GLN A 238 10.93 -10.13 0.12
N ASP A 239 11.52 -10.56 1.24
CA ASP A 239 10.74 -11.08 2.36
C ASP A 239 9.80 -9.97 2.85
N ALA A 240 8.65 -10.34 3.41
CA ALA A 240 7.75 -9.37 4.01
C ALA A 240 8.48 -8.54 5.09
N VAL A 241 8.15 -7.25 5.15
CA VAL A 241 8.69 -6.30 6.14
C VAL A 241 7.71 -6.21 7.31
N GLU A 242 8.26 -5.98 8.51
CA GLU A 242 7.49 -5.84 9.73
C GLU A 242 7.12 -4.38 10.04
N GLY A 243 5.99 -4.21 10.71
CA GLY A 243 5.47 -2.96 11.23
C GLY A 243 4.87 -3.13 12.62
N TRP A 244 4.47 -2.02 13.21
CA TRP A 244 3.67 -1.95 14.43
C TRP A 244 2.23 -1.60 14.10
N TYR A 245 1.29 -2.37 14.65
CA TYR A 245 -0.14 -2.10 14.66
C TYR A 245 -0.68 -2.35 16.07
N GLU A 246 -1.13 -1.31 16.77
CA GLU A 246 -1.72 -1.41 18.12
C GLU A 246 -0.88 -2.22 19.15
N GLY A 247 0.45 -2.14 19.08
CA GLY A 247 1.36 -2.91 19.94
C GLY A 247 1.59 -4.36 19.51
N GLN A 248 1.07 -4.75 18.35
CA GLN A 248 1.29 -6.03 17.69
C GLN A 248 2.19 -5.87 16.47
N VAL A 249 2.93 -6.91 16.12
CA VAL A 249 3.70 -6.97 14.87
C VAL A 249 2.75 -7.28 13.72
N VAL A 250 2.91 -6.56 12.62
CA VAL A 250 2.20 -6.77 11.35
C VAL A 250 3.21 -6.99 10.23
N SER A 251 2.88 -7.82 9.24
CA SER A 251 3.70 -8.05 8.06
C SER A 251 3.08 -7.40 6.83
N TYR A 252 3.90 -6.79 5.97
CA TYR A 252 3.48 -6.29 4.67
C TYR A 252 4.52 -6.58 3.59
N LEU A 253 4.05 -6.81 2.37
CA LEU A 253 4.91 -6.87 1.19
C LEU A 253 5.38 -5.46 0.82
N VAL A 254 6.43 -5.34 0.03
CA VAL A 254 6.91 -4.05 -0.49
C VAL A 254 7.11 -4.16 -1.99
N PHE A 255 6.45 -3.29 -2.75
CA PHE A 255 6.63 -3.14 -4.19
C PHE A 255 7.37 -1.83 -4.49
N GLU A 256 8.60 -1.92 -4.96
CA GLU A 256 9.51 -0.78 -5.21
C GLU A 256 9.45 -0.25 -6.65
N GLU A 257 8.45 -0.67 -7.42
CA GLU A 257 8.37 -0.46 -8.88
C GLU A 257 8.41 1.02 -9.30
N ASP A 258 7.99 1.94 -8.43
CA ASP A 258 8.22 3.38 -8.53
C ASP A 258 7.92 4.07 -7.18
N SER A 259 8.57 5.20 -6.87
CA SER A 259 8.11 6.08 -5.77
C SER A 259 7.02 7.01 -6.30
N PHE A 260 5.80 6.85 -5.82
CA PHE A 260 4.67 7.65 -6.30
C PHE A 260 4.58 8.96 -5.52
N GLU A 261 4.64 10.08 -6.25
CA GLU A 261 4.32 11.39 -5.70
C GLU A 261 2.79 11.54 -5.62
N ALA A 262 2.28 11.81 -4.42
CA ALA A 262 0.86 11.95 -4.18
C ALA A 262 0.25 13.05 -5.05
N GLN A 263 -0.66 12.69 -5.96
CA GLN A 263 -1.35 13.67 -6.81
C GLN A 263 -2.57 14.21 -6.07
N SER A 264 -2.46 15.43 -5.54
CA SER A 264 -3.48 16.00 -4.64
C SER A 264 -3.79 15.11 -3.43
N GLY A 265 -2.78 14.38 -2.93
CA GLY A 265 -2.93 13.45 -1.81
C GLY A 265 -3.52 12.08 -2.17
N GLN A 266 -3.69 11.76 -3.47
CA GLN A 266 -4.25 10.50 -3.93
C GLN A 266 -3.23 9.68 -4.71
N MET A 267 -3.40 8.36 -4.68
CA MET A 267 -2.71 7.43 -5.54
C MET A 267 -3.19 7.64 -6.99
N PRO A 268 -2.29 7.91 -7.96
CA PRO A 268 -2.67 7.98 -9.36
C PRO A 268 -3.22 6.66 -9.87
N THR A 269 -3.93 6.67 -10.99
CA THR A 269 -4.43 5.45 -11.64
C THR A 269 -3.93 5.31 -13.07
N SER A 270 -3.80 4.06 -13.51
CA SER A 270 -3.50 3.70 -14.90
C SER A 270 -4.65 2.91 -15.51
N PRO A 271 -5.03 3.13 -16.77
CA PRO A 271 -6.07 2.31 -17.41
C PRO A 271 -5.63 0.85 -17.60
N ILE A 272 -6.56 -0.08 -17.36
CA ILE A 272 -6.47 -1.46 -17.84
C ILE A 272 -7.75 -1.82 -18.59
N HIS A 273 -7.63 -2.44 -19.75
CA HIS A 273 -8.76 -2.94 -20.53
C HIS A 273 -8.87 -4.45 -20.34
N VAL A 274 -10.00 -4.94 -19.83
CA VAL A 274 -10.21 -6.35 -19.49
C VAL A 274 -11.47 -6.92 -20.12
N THR A 275 -11.56 -8.24 -20.23
CA THR A 275 -12.82 -8.90 -20.58
C THR A 275 -13.01 -10.24 -19.88
N PHE A 276 -14.27 -10.64 -19.73
CA PHE A 276 -14.70 -11.77 -18.93
C PHE A 276 -15.42 -12.83 -19.76
N ASN A 277 -15.43 -14.08 -19.27
CA ASN A 277 -16.09 -15.20 -19.96
C ASN A 277 -17.58 -14.93 -20.23
N VAL A 278 -18.23 -14.16 -19.36
CA VAL A 278 -19.59 -13.65 -19.54
C VAL A 278 -19.58 -12.15 -19.29
N ASN A 279 -20.10 -11.37 -20.23
CA ASN A 279 -20.10 -9.90 -20.16
C ASN A 279 -20.83 -9.38 -18.91
N PRO A 280 -20.40 -8.25 -18.33
CA PRO A 280 -21.10 -7.63 -17.20
C PRO A 280 -22.56 -7.30 -17.56
N GLY A 281 -23.47 -7.47 -16.61
CA GLY A 281 -24.91 -7.25 -16.80
C GLY A 281 -25.68 -8.47 -17.31
N GLU A 282 -24.99 -9.54 -17.69
CA GLU A 282 -25.57 -10.86 -17.96
C GLU A 282 -25.57 -11.75 -16.70
N ASP A 283 -26.37 -12.83 -16.71
CA ASP A 283 -26.47 -13.76 -15.57
C ASP A 283 -25.13 -14.47 -15.32
N GLY A 284 -24.55 -14.28 -14.13
CA GLY A 284 -23.21 -14.76 -13.80
C GLY A 284 -22.07 -14.00 -14.48
N GLY A 285 -22.32 -12.83 -15.08
CA GLY A 285 -21.34 -12.02 -15.80
C GLY A 285 -20.35 -11.25 -14.92
N GLY A 286 -19.27 -10.78 -15.53
CA GLY A 286 -18.22 -10.00 -14.88
C GLY A 286 -17.19 -10.86 -14.14
N PRO A 287 -16.56 -10.34 -13.06
CA PRO A 287 -15.51 -11.04 -12.32
C PRO A 287 -15.84 -12.49 -11.90
N PRO A 288 -17.07 -12.82 -11.45
CA PRO A 288 -17.41 -14.21 -11.09
C PRO A 288 -17.28 -15.23 -12.24
N SER A 289 -17.36 -14.77 -13.50
CA SER A 289 -17.16 -15.65 -14.66
C SER A 289 -15.69 -15.91 -14.98
N GLY A 290 -14.76 -15.18 -14.37
CA GLY A 290 -13.34 -15.20 -14.69
C GLY A 290 -13.01 -14.45 -15.98
N PHE A 291 -11.73 -14.10 -16.16
CA PHE A 291 -11.26 -13.51 -17.41
C PHE A 291 -11.36 -14.51 -18.57
N MET A 292 -11.56 -13.99 -19.79
CA MET A 292 -11.35 -14.77 -21.00
C MET A 292 -9.87 -15.13 -21.13
N THR A 293 -9.59 -16.35 -21.56
CA THR A 293 -8.23 -16.82 -21.88
C THR A 293 -8.19 -17.53 -23.22
N GLU A 294 -7.01 -17.56 -23.83
CA GLU A 294 -6.78 -18.38 -25.03
C GLU A 294 -6.96 -19.87 -24.73
N GLU A 295 -7.28 -20.66 -25.77
CA GLU A 295 -7.47 -22.10 -25.61
C GLU A 295 -6.16 -22.79 -25.16
N GLY A 296 -6.17 -23.32 -23.93
CA GLY A 296 -5.06 -24.11 -23.39
C GLY A 296 -3.92 -23.30 -22.79
N SER A 297 -4.12 -22.00 -22.51
CA SER A 297 -3.18 -21.15 -21.78
C SER A 297 -3.90 -20.27 -20.75
N ASP A 298 -3.14 -19.63 -19.87
CA ASP A 298 -3.62 -18.61 -18.93
C ASP A 298 -3.49 -17.18 -19.52
N GLN A 299 -3.15 -17.07 -20.82
CA GLN A 299 -3.02 -15.78 -21.49
C GLN A 299 -4.40 -15.14 -21.65
N THR A 300 -4.61 -14.02 -20.96
CA THR A 300 -5.75 -13.13 -21.21
C THR A 300 -5.41 -12.12 -22.31
N HIS A 301 -6.41 -11.47 -22.87
CA HIS A 301 -6.23 -10.26 -23.67
C HIS A 301 -6.60 -9.03 -22.83
N ASN A 302 -6.24 -9.07 -21.54
CA ASN A 302 -6.29 -7.90 -20.68
C ASN A 302 -5.07 -7.03 -21.02
N VAL A 303 -5.30 -5.77 -21.35
CA VAL A 303 -4.27 -4.85 -21.81
C VAL A 303 -4.03 -3.75 -20.78
N VAL A 304 -2.83 -3.68 -20.22
CA VAL A 304 -2.40 -2.57 -19.36
C VAL A 304 -1.92 -1.41 -20.24
N ALA A 305 -2.33 -0.18 -19.92
CA ALA A 305 -1.97 0.98 -20.73
C ALA A 305 -0.55 1.51 -20.47
N THR A 306 0.03 1.13 -19.33
CA THR A 306 1.36 1.57 -18.87
C THR A 306 2.05 0.43 -18.14
N VAL A 307 3.37 0.44 -18.06
CA VAL A 307 4.18 -0.50 -17.28
C VAL A 307 5.23 0.26 -16.45
N PRO A 308 5.87 -0.34 -15.43
CA PRO A 308 6.86 0.36 -14.61
C PRO A 308 7.96 1.00 -15.45
N GLY A 309 8.33 2.23 -15.09
CA GLY A 309 9.23 3.08 -15.89
C GLY A 309 8.52 3.98 -16.92
N ASP A 310 7.23 3.76 -17.21
CA ASP A 310 6.43 4.74 -17.93
C ASP A 310 6.10 5.95 -17.04
N PRO A 311 6.17 7.20 -17.55
CA PRO A 311 5.92 8.40 -16.73
C PRO A 311 4.54 8.50 -16.07
N SER A 312 3.58 7.71 -16.54
CA SER A 312 2.21 7.67 -16.01
C SER A 312 1.85 6.32 -15.42
N TYR A 313 2.83 5.46 -15.14
CA TYR A 313 2.57 4.19 -14.50
C TYR A 313 1.96 4.36 -13.10
N SER A 314 1.01 3.48 -12.80
CA SER A 314 0.49 3.25 -11.48
C SER A 314 0.07 1.78 -11.37
N PRO A 315 0.40 1.10 -10.25
CA PRO A 315 -0.11 -0.24 -9.95
C PRO A 315 -1.61 -0.23 -9.59
N LEU A 316 -2.22 0.94 -9.39
CA LEU A 316 -3.66 1.07 -9.16
C LEU A 316 -4.39 1.26 -10.49
N TRP A 317 -5.09 0.22 -10.95
CA TRP A 317 -5.71 0.25 -12.26
C TRP A 317 -7.13 0.78 -12.24
N ASP A 318 -7.44 1.67 -13.19
CA ASP A 318 -8.80 2.06 -13.57
C ASP A 318 -9.32 1.06 -14.62
N VAL A 319 -10.19 0.14 -14.19
CA VAL A 319 -10.64 -0.99 -15.00
C VAL A 319 -11.69 -0.57 -16.02
N LYS A 320 -11.41 -0.85 -17.30
CA LYS A 320 -12.32 -0.70 -18.44
C LYS A 320 -12.69 -2.07 -18.97
N ILE A 321 -13.98 -2.35 -19.12
CA ILE A 321 -14.46 -3.67 -19.55
C ILE A 321 -14.90 -3.58 -21.01
N TYR A 322 -14.23 -4.32 -21.89
CA TYR A 322 -14.62 -4.43 -23.30
C TYR A 322 -15.42 -5.70 -23.57
N ASN A 323 -16.18 -5.71 -24.66
CA ASN A 323 -17.05 -6.81 -25.05
C ASN A 323 -16.25 -8.07 -25.40
N ASN A 324 -16.55 -9.18 -24.72
CA ASN A 324 -15.84 -10.45 -24.91
C ASN A 324 -15.97 -11.04 -26.33
N ALA A 325 -16.93 -10.58 -27.13
CA ALA A 325 -17.03 -10.95 -28.55
C ALA A 325 -15.84 -10.46 -29.38
N GLU A 326 -15.07 -9.49 -28.87
CA GLU A 326 -13.90 -8.90 -29.53
C GLU A 326 -12.56 -9.39 -28.96
N PHE A 327 -12.59 -10.40 -28.08
CA PHE A 327 -11.39 -11.02 -27.51
C PHE A 327 -10.34 -11.36 -28.58
N ASP A 328 -10.72 -12.10 -29.64
CA ASP A 328 -9.81 -12.50 -30.71
C ASP A 328 -9.19 -11.33 -31.51
N SER A 329 -9.77 -10.13 -31.43
CA SER A 329 -9.29 -8.93 -32.13
C SER A 329 -8.47 -7.98 -31.27
N VAL A 330 -8.53 -8.11 -29.95
CA VAL A 330 -7.74 -7.29 -29.02
C VAL A 330 -6.36 -7.92 -28.85
N SER A 331 -5.30 -7.21 -29.20
CA SER A 331 -3.91 -7.67 -29.11
C SER A 331 -2.92 -6.65 -28.56
N ASP A 332 -3.37 -5.42 -28.32
CA ASP A 332 -2.58 -4.27 -27.89
C ASP A 332 -3.53 -3.15 -27.40
N LEU A 333 -3.00 -2.01 -26.96
CA LEU A 333 -3.82 -0.92 -26.45
C LEU A 333 -4.69 -0.28 -27.54
N ASP A 334 -4.17 -0.13 -28.76
CA ASP A 334 -4.91 0.47 -29.87
C ASP A 334 -6.18 -0.34 -30.18
N SER A 335 -6.05 -1.66 -30.29
CA SER A 335 -7.18 -2.57 -30.53
C SER A 335 -8.12 -2.68 -29.33
N ALA A 336 -7.62 -2.61 -28.10
CA ALA A 336 -8.45 -2.57 -26.89
C ALA A 336 -9.30 -1.28 -26.80
N LEU A 337 -8.77 -0.14 -27.26
CA LEU A 337 -9.47 1.13 -27.32
C LEU A 337 -10.50 1.20 -28.45
N ASP A 338 -10.24 0.50 -29.55
CA ASP A 338 -11.18 0.37 -30.67
C ASP A 338 -12.36 -0.57 -30.34
N ALA A 339 -12.19 -1.48 -29.38
CA ALA A 339 -13.21 -2.43 -28.96
C ALA A 339 -14.41 -1.76 -28.26
N GLU A 340 -15.59 -2.40 -28.35
CA GLU A 340 -16.82 -1.96 -27.70
C GLU A 340 -16.67 -2.00 -26.17
N GLN A 341 -16.59 -0.81 -25.54
CA GLN A 341 -16.56 -0.67 -24.09
C GLN A 341 -17.98 -0.85 -23.51
N LEU A 342 -18.10 -1.74 -22.52
CA LEU A 342 -19.37 -2.08 -21.88
C LEU A 342 -19.61 -1.32 -20.58
N ALA A 343 -18.58 -1.24 -19.73
CA ALA A 343 -18.67 -0.67 -18.40
C ALA A 343 -17.29 -0.34 -17.84
N ASP A 344 -17.26 0.51 -16.81
CA ASP A 344 -16.12 0.66 -15.92
C ASP A 344 -16.22 -0.34 -14.76
N GLY A 345 -15.08 -0.85 -14.30
CA GLY A 345 -14.94 -1.66 -13.09
C GLY A 345 -14.44 -0.82 -11.89
N PRO A 346 -14.29 -1.46 -10.72
CA PRO A 346 -13.63 -0.81 -9.58
C PRO A 346 -12.13 -0.64 -9.83
N THR A 347 -11.48 0.25 -9.08
CA THR A 347 -10.02 0.36 -9.09
C THR A 347 -9.38 -0.80 -8.34
N VAL A 348 -8.32 -1.39 -8.88
CA VAL A 348 -7.67 -2.59 -8.32
C VAL A 348 -6.16 -2.41 -8.20
N ASN A 349 -5.56 -2.89 -7.11
CA ASN A 349 -4.11 -2.87 -6.93
C ASN A 349 -3.50 -4.10 -7.60
N CYS A 350 -2.87 -3.92 -8.76
CA CYS A 350 -2.28 -5.00 -9.55
C CYS A 350 -0.87 -4.63 -10.06
N PRO A 351 0.16 -4.57 -9.20
CA PRO A 351 1.51 -4.23 -9.65
C PRO A 351 2.00 -5.18 -10.75
N VAL A 352 2.63 -4.63 -11.80
CA VAL A 352 3.21 -5.37 -12.93
C VAL A 352 4.59 -5.86 -12.52
N VAL A 353 4.76 -7.18 -12.52
CA VAL A 353 5.94 -7.84 -11.96
C VAL A 353 6.83 -8.51 -12.99
N SER A 354 6.43 -8.52 -14.27
CA SER A 354 7.31 -8.94 -15.37
C SER A 354 6.76 -8.51 -16.73
N GLU A 355 7.67 -8.22 -17.65
CA GLU A 355 7.43 -8.00 -19.08
C GLU A 355 8.33 -8.95 -19.91
N GLN A 356 7.88 -9.39 -21.08
CA GLN A 356 8.60 -10.36 -21.93
C GLN A 356 8.88 -9.90 -23.35
#